data_AF-A0AAD8U2S1-F1
#
_entry.id   AF-A0AAD8U2S1-F1
#
_cell.length_a   1.000
_cell.length_b   1.000
_cell.length_c   1.000
_cell.angle_alpha   90.00
_cell.angle_beta   90.00
_cell.angle_gamma   90.00
#
_symmetry.space_group_name_H-M   'P 1'
#
loop_
_entity.id
_entity.type
_entity.pdbx_description
1 polymer ?
#
loop_
_entity_poly.entity_id
_entity_poly.type
_entity_poly.pdbx_seq_one_letter_code
_entity_poly.pdbx_strand_id
1 'polypeptide(L)'
;MPLMELSHRLLDHGLEVDFVNTDFNHGRVLKAMAANTGAVSDGIHMVSFPDGMGPDGDRTDIPMLASGLPAAMLGPLEEMIRSKKIKWVIADVSMCWVLELADTTGVRVALFSTFSAAVLALRLHVPKFIQDGILDECGTVTRNETNHLSPKMPPVEATEIPWARLGSSPDRTRVFIKNVLKTNPVIRLADTVICNTFEEIESEALDLLPNAARRPPRSAAGIECVGGRALLARGRDLPRLAQRADPRLRHLRRIRQLHRV
;
A
#
# COMPACT_ATOMS: atom_id res chain seq x y z
N MET A 1 0.15 -4.97 -11.80
CA MET A 1 -0.41 -4.04 -10.79
C MET A 1 0.25 -4.39 -9.45
N PRO A 2 0.89 -3.46 -8.72
CA PRO A 2 1.67 -3.79 -7.53
C PRO A 2 0.90 -4.57 -6.45
N LEU A 3 -0.34 -4.16 -6.15
CA LEU A 3 -1.21 -4.88 -5.22
C LEU A 3 -1.54 -6.31 -5.69
N MET A 4 -1.70 -6.53 -7.00
CA MET A 4 -1.92 -7.87 -7.54
C MET A 4 -0.69 -8.76 -7.41
N GLU A 5 0.52 -8.21 -7.61
CA GLU A 5 1.77 -8.95 -7.35
C GLU A 5 1.88 -9.33 -5.87
N LEU A 6 1.56 -8.41 -4.96
CA LEU A 6 1.47 -8.72 -3.53
C LEU A 6 0.45 -9.85 -3.27
N SER A 7 -0.70 -9.83 -3.92
CA SER A 7 -1.71 -10.91 -3.80
C SER A 7 -1.16 -12.27 -4.23
N HIS A 8 -0.41 -12.35 -5.33
CA HIS A 8 0.25 -13.59 -5.72
C HIS A 8 1.25 -14.07 -4.68
N ARG A 9 2.04 -13.16 -4.07
CA ARG A 9 2.95 -13.53 -2.98
C ARG A 9 2.21 -14.06 -1.75
N LEU A 10 1.08 -13.45 -1.40
CA LEU A 10 0.24 -13.93 -0.30
C LEU A 10 -0.29 -15.34 -0.59
N LEU A 11 -0.71 -15.61 -1.82
CA LEU A 11 -1.09 -16.96 -2.26
C LEU A 11 0.05 -17.96 -2.15
N ASP A 12 1.26 -17.60 -2.56
CA ASP A 12 2.45 -18.47 -2.46
C ASP A 12 2.74 -18.87 -1.00
N HIS A 13 2.29 -18.06 -0.04
CA HIS A 13 2.38 -18.31 1.40
C HIS A 13 1.13 -19.03 1.98
N GLY A 14 0.21 -19.49 1.13
CA GLY A 14 -0.97 -20.26 1.51
C GLY A 14 -2.13 -19.43 2.06
N LEU A 15 -2.15 -18.12 1.80
CA LEU A 15 -3.27 -17.25 2.17
C LEU A 15 -4.28 -17.17 1.03
N GLU A 16 -5.56 -17.33 1.33
CA GLU A 16 -6.65 -17.04 0.39
C GLU A 16 -6.80 -15.51 0.23
N VAL A 17 -7.03 -15.04 -1.00
CA VAL A 17 -7.06 -13.60 -1.30
C VAL A 17 -8.33 -13.22 -2.06
N ASP A 18 -9.13 -12.35 -1.45
CA ASP A 18 -10.16 -11.59 -2.14
C ASP A 18 -9.57 -10.26 -2.66
N PHE A 19 -9.39 -10.16 -3.98
CA PHE A 19 -8.87 -8.95 -4.61
C PHE A 19 -10.02 -8.02 -5.01
N VAL A 20 -10.25 -7.00 -4.20
CA VAL A 20 -11.30 -6.01 -4.42
C VAL A 20 -10.83 -4.92 -5.38
N ASN A 21 -11.63 -4.67 -6.42
CA ASN A 21 -11.48 -3.54 -7.34
C ASN A 21 -12.78 -2.74 -7.46
N THR A 22 -12.72 -1.62 -8.16
CA THR A 22 -13.93 -0.97 -8.66
C THR A 22 -14.53 -1.76 -9.83
N ASP A 23 -15.84 -1.70 -10.05
CA ASP A 23 -16.51 -2.34 -11.21
C ASP A 23 -15.85 -1.94 -12.54
N PHE A 24 -15.50 -0.65 -12.66
CA PHE A 24 -14.79 -0.11 -13.82
C PHE A 24 -13.42 -0.80 -14.03
N ASN A 25 -12.59 -0.89 -12.99
CA ASN A 25 -11.27 -1.51 -13.08
C ASN A 25 -11.37 -3.02 -13.24
N HIS A 26 -12.34 -3.67 -12.60
CA HIS A 26 -12.60 -5.09 -12.73
C HIS A 26 -12.90 -5.45 -14.19
N GLY A 27 -13.79 -4.71 -14.85
CA GLY A 27 -14.07 -4.90 -16.28
C GLY A 27 -12.83 -4.74 -17.18
N ARG A 28 -11.93 -3.81 -16.86
CA ARG A 28 -10.65 -3.63 -17.58
C ARG A 28 -9.70 -4.81 -17.37
N VAL A 29 -9.59 -5.30 -16.14
CA VAL A 29 -8.76 -6.47 -15.81
C VAL A 29 -9.26 -7.71 -16.55
N LEU A 30 -10.57 -7.99 -16.50
CA LEU A 30 -11.16 -9.12 -17.23
C LEU A 30 -10.91 -9.04 -18.75
N LYS A 31 -11.09 -7.85 -19.35
CA LYS A 31 -10.82 -7.63 -20.78
C LYS A 31 -9.34 -7.86 -21.13
N ALA A 32 -8.42 -7.34 -20.32
CA ALA A 32 -6.99 -7.53 -20.53
C ALA A 32 -6.57 -9.00 -20.40
N MET A 33 -7.18 -9.74 -19.46
CA MET A 33 -6.94 -11.18 -19.31
C MET A 33 -7.46 -12.00 -20.50
N ALA A 34 -8.68 -11.71 -20.96
CA ALA A 34 -9.25 -12.37 -22.13
C ALA A 34 -8.38 -12.16 -23.38
N ALA A 35 -7.73 -11.00 -23.52
CA ALA A 35 -6.82 -10.70 -24.62
C ALA A 35 -5.46 -11.39 -24.52
N ASN A 36 -4.97 -11.68 -23.31
CA ASN A 36 -3.59 -12.13 -23.07
C ASN A 36 -3.47 -13.62 -22.66
N THR A 37 -4.55 -14.42 -22.71
CA THR A 37 -4.60 -15.84 -22.27
C THR A 37 -4.15 -16.10 -20.81
N GLY A 38 -3.87 -15.05 -20.03
CA GLY A 38 -3.50 -15.13 -18.64
C GLY A 38 -4.74 -15.24 -17.76
N ALA A 39 -4.86 -16.34 -17.02
CA ALA A 39 -5.87 -16.48 -15.98
C ALA A 39 -5.41 -15.75 -14.70
N VAL A 40 -6.35 -15.20 -13.94
CA VAL A 40 -6.10 -14.94 -12.51
C VAL A 40 -5.77 -16.30 -11.90
N SER A 41 -4.67 -16.39 -11.16
CA SER A 41 -4.25 -17.62 -10.49
C SER A 41 -5.41 -18.21 -9.68
N ASP A 42 -5.54 -19.55 -9.69
CA ASP A 42 -6.66 -20.34 -9.13
C ASP A 42 -7.00 -20.11 -7.64
N GLY A 43 -6.36 -19.15 -6.95
CA GLY A 43 -6.66 -18.79 -5.56
C GLY A 43 -6.91 -17.29 -5.28
N ILE A 44 -6.86 -16.40 -6.29
CA ILE A 44 -7.31 -15.01 -6.12
C ILE A 44 -8.77 -14.89 -6.57
N HIS A 45 -9.64 -14.54 -5.63
CA HIS A 45 -11.04 -14.25 -5.87
C HIS A 45 -11.22 -12.78 -6.22
N MET A 46 -11.50 -12.49 -7.48
CA MET A 46 -11.74 -11.12 -7.93
C MET A 46 -13.12 -10.65 -7.48
N VAL A 47 -13.17 -9.57 -6.70
CA VAL A 47 -14.41 -8.94 -6.22
C VAL A 47 -14.48 -7.52 -6.77
N SER A 48 -15.68 -7.03 -7.06
CA SER A 48 -15.88 -5.65 -7.50
C SER A 48 -16.97 -4.91 -6.72
N PHE A 49 -16.76 -3.62 -6.54
CA PHE A 49 -17.72 -2.68 -5.95
C PHE A 49 -17.84 -1.41 -6.79
N PRO A 50 -18.93 -0.64 -6.66
CA PRO A 50 -19.04 0.65 -7.33
C PRO A 50 -17.97 1.63 -6.84
N ASP A 51 -17.56 2.55 -7.72
CA ASP A 51 -16.57 3.60 -7.42
C ASP A 51 -17.20 4.94 -6.99
N GLY A 52 -18.54 4.99 -6.94
CA GLY A 52 -19.29 6.21 -6.64
C GLY A 52 -19.37 7.20 -7.81
N MET A 53 -18.80 6.87 -8.97
CA MET A 53 -18.85 7.70 -10.17
C MET A 53 -20.02 7.30 -11.06
N GLY A 54 -20.67 8.28 -11.69
CA GLY A 54 -21.69 8.01 -12.72
C GLY A 54 -21.11 7.24 -13.92
N PRO A 55 -21.94 6.65 -14.80
CA PRO A 55 -21.48 5.88 -15.95
C PRO A 55 -20.48 6.63 -16.83
N ASP A 56 -20.74 7.92 -17.09
CA ASP A 56 -19.91 8.80 -17.91
C ASP A 56 -18.85 9.58 -17.11
N GLY A 57 -18.70 9.27 -15.82
CA GLY A 57 -17.71 9.92 -14.96
C GLY A 57 -16.27 9.70 -15.46
N ASP A 58 -15.46 10.75 -15.45
CA ASP A 58 -14.06 10.67 -15.80
C ASP A 58 -13.25 9.99 -14.68
N ARG A 59 -12.87 8.71 -14.86
CA ARG A 59 -12.03 7.98 -13.89
C ARG A 59 -10.56 8.42 -13.89
N THR A 60 -10.16 9.31 -14.79
CA THR A 60 -8.83 9.95 -14.74
C THR A 60 -8.80 11.15 -13.78
N ASP A 61 -9.99 11.63 -13.38
CA ASP A 61 -10.17 12.60 -12.32
C ASP A 61 -9.98 11.98 -10.94
N ILE A 62 -8.71 11.79 -10.57
CA ILE A 62 -8.32 11.12 -9.32
C ILE A 62 -8.93 11.78 -8.07
N PRO A 63 -8.95 13.13 -7.92
CA PRO A 63 -9.57 13.76 -6.76
C PRO A 63 -11.07 13.46 -6.63
N MET A 64 -11.82 13.50 -7.73
CA MET A 64 -13.26 13.18 -7.71
C MET A 64 -13.49 11.70 -7.42
N LEU A 65 -12.76 10.81 -8.09
CA LEU A 65 -12.82 9.38 -7.84
C LEU A 65 -12.53 9.06 -6.37
N ALA A 66 -11.45 9.62 -5.81
CA ALA A 66 -11.07 9.42 -4.42
C ALA A 66 -12.16 9.87 -3.43
N SER A 67 -12.92 10.91 -3.77
CA SER A 67 -13.99 11.42 -2.91
C SER A 67 -15.23 10.52 -2.88
N GLY A 68 -15.52 9.79 -3.97
CA GLY A 68 -16.69 8.91 -4.07
C GLY A 68 -16.49 7.52 -3.48
N LEU A 69 -15.25 7.01 -3.47
CA LEU A 69 -14.91 5.65 -3.04
C LEU A 69 -15.41 5.29 -1.62
N PRO A 70 -15.22 6.12 -0.57
CA PRO A 70 -15.65 5.73 0.78
C PRO A 70 -17.16 5.48 0.85
N ALA A 71 -17.96 6.37 0.28
CA ALA A 71 -19.43 6.25 0.29
C ALA A 71 -19.91 5.03 -0.50
N ALA A 72 -19.20 4.65 -1.57
CA ALA A 72 -19.56 3.53 -2.41
C ALA A 72 -19.11 2.17 -1.86
N MET A 73 -17.97 2.12 -1.16
CA MET A 73 -17.30 0.86 -0.82
C MET A 73 -17.34 0.48 0.67
N LEU A 74 -17.50 1.43 1.61
CA LEU A 74 -17.44 1.11 3.04
C LEU A 74 -18.49 0.06 3.47
N GLY A 75 -19.75 0.26 3.08
CA GLY A 75 -20.84 -0.67 3.41
C GLY A 75 -20.62 -2.08 2.84
N PRO A 76 -20.41 -2.23 1.52
CA PRO A 76 -20.11 -3.52 0.93
C PRO A 76 -18.85 -4.21 1.48
N LEU A 77 -17.79 -3.44 1.77
CA LEU A 77 -16.58 -3.97 2.41
C LEU A 77 -16.87 -4.49 3.82
N GLU A 78 -17.62 -3.75 4.63
CA GLU A 78 -18.01 -4.18 5.98
C GLU A 78 -18.78 -5.50 5.94
N GLU A 79 -19.77 -5.62 5.05
CA GLU A 79 -20.54 -6.84 4.87
C GLU A 79 -19.65 -8.02 4.44
N MET A 80 -18.73 -7.80 3.50
CA MET A 80 -17.78 -8.81 3.04
C MET A 80 -16.86 -9.27 4.19
N ILE A 81 -16.33 -8.33 4.97
CA ILE A 81 -15.46 -8.62 6.11
C ILE A 81 -16.19 -9.51 7.12
N ARG A 82 -17.44 -9.18 7.45
CA ARG A 82 -18.24 -9.94 8.43
C ARG A 82 -18.63 -11.32 7.91
N SER A 83 -19.16 -11.40 6.69
CA SER A 83 -19.66 -12.64 6.10
C SER A 83 -18.56 -13.67 5.89
N LYS A 84 -17.41 -13.25 5.35
CA LYS A 84 -16.25 -14.11 5.11
C LYS A 84 -15.33 -14.24 6.32
N LYS A 85 -15.62 -13.53 7.42
CA LYS A 85 -14.80 -13.50 8.64
C LYS A 85 -13.35 -13.09 8.37
N ILE A 86 -13.17 -12.12 7.47
CA ILE A 86 -11.87 -11.60 7.05
C ILE A 86 -11.09 -11.09 8.28
N LYS A 87 -9.81 -11.46 8.36
CA LYS A 87 -8.93 -11.07 9.48
C LYS A 87 -8.02 -9.89 9.14
N TRP A 88 -7.69 -9.74 7.86
CA TRP A 88 -6.79 -8.71 7.38
C TRP A 88 -7.37 -8.06 6.14
N VAL A 89 -7.30 -6.73 6.11
CA VAL A 89 -7.51 -5.92 4.92
C VAL A 89 -6.17 -5.27 4.58
N ILE A 90 -5.75 -5.41 3.34
CA ILE A 90 -4.61 -4.68 2.78
C ILE A 90 -5.18 -3.71 1.76
N ALA A 91 -5.04 -2.41 2.00
CA ALA A 91 -5.57 -1.38 1.12
C ALA A 91 -4.48 -0.43 0.67
N ASP A 92 -4.66 0.21 -0.48
CA ASP A 92 -3.77 1.30 -0.89
C ASP A 92 -3.79 2.43 0.15
N VAL A 93 -2.66 3.10 0.37
CA VAL A 93 -2.55 4.22 1.33
C VAL A 93 -3.47 5.41 0.99
N SER A 94 -3.89 5.56 -0.26
CA SER A 94 -4.94 6.51 -0.66
C SER A 94 -6.34 6.09 -0.17
N MET A 95 -6.56 4.81 0.08
CA MET A 95 -7.81 4.23 0.60
C MET A 95 -7.79 4.02 2.12
N CYS A 96 -7.00 4.80 2.84
CA CYS A 96 -6.88 4.70 4.31
C CYS A 96 -8.18 4.93 5.09
N TRP A 97 -9.26 5.42 4.45
CA TRP A 97 -10.62 5.44 5.01
C TRP A 97 -11.12 4.04 5.40
N VAL A 98 -10.55 2.96 4.84
CA VAL A 98 -10.87 1.58 5.24
C VAL A 98 -10.54 1.29 6.70
N LEU A 99 -9.67 2.10 7.34
CA LEU A 99 -9.33 1.99 8.74
C LEU A 99 -10.55 2.19 9.66
N GLU A 100 -11.58 2.89 9.20
CA GLU A 100 -12.85 3.05 9.94
C GLU A 100 -13.53 1.69 10.21
N LEU A 101 -13.27 0.69 9.37
CA LEU A 101 -13.83 -0.65 9.53
C LEU A 101 -13.14 -1.45 10.66
N ALA A 102 -11.95 -1.06 11.08
CA ALA A 102 -11.21 -1.76 12.14
C ALA A 102 -11.99 -1.70 13.47
N ASP A 103 -12.54 -0.54 13.81
CA ASP A 103 -13.28 -0.34 15.06
C ASP A 103 -14.64 -1.07 15.06
N THR A 104 -15.31 -1.15 13.91
CA THR A 104 -16.65 -1.75 13.82
C THR A 104 -16.61 -3.26 13.64
N THR A 105 -15.58 -3.80 12.97
CA THR A 105 -15.49 -5.23 12.62
C THR A 105 -14.41 -5.99 13.37
N GLY A 106 -13.45 -5.30 13.99
CA GLY A 106 -12.27 -5.90 14.60
C GLY A 106 -11.25 -6.44 13.58
N VAL A 107 -11.36 -6.05 12.31
CA VAL A 107 -10.40 -6.42 11.27
C VAL A 107 -9.09 -5.69 11.47
N ARG A 108 -7.98 -6.34 11.13
CA ARG A 108 -6.66 -5.71 11.09
C ARG A 108 -6.43 -5.07 9.73
N VAL A 109 -5.78 -3.92 9.70
CA VAL A 109 -5.60 -3.15 8.46
C VAL A 109 -4.12 -2.86 8.24
N ALA A 110 -3.60 -3.33 7.12
CA ALA A 110 -2.33 -2.90 6.58
C ALA A 110 -2.57 -1.92 5.42
N LEU A 111 -1.76 -0.86 5.35
CA LEU A 111 -1.76 0.03 4.19
C LEU A 111 -0.59 -0.30 3.28
N PHE A 112 -0.81 -0.34 1.98
CA PHE A 112 0.20 -0.53 0.97
C PHE A 112 0.42 0.77 0.21
N SER A 113 1.64 1.29 0.21
CA SER A 113 2.01 2.43 -0.61
C SER A 113 2.38 1.95 -2.01
N THR A 114 1.54 2.30 -2.98
CA THR A 114 1.87 2.18 -4.41
C THR A 114 2.86 3.26 -4.87
N PHE A 115 3.08 4.29 -4.05
CA PHE A 115 4.15 5.28 -4.22
C PHE A 115 5.48 4.76 -3.65
N SER A 116 6.59 5.40 -4.06
CA SER A 116 7.89 5.21 -3.40
C SER A 116 7.85 5.71 -1.95
N ALA A 117 8.79 5.27 -1.11
CA ALA A 117 8.86 5.74 0.27
C ALA A 117 9.15 7.24 0.34
N ALA A 118 9.94 7.79 -0.59
CA ALA A 118 10.18 9.24 -0.68
C ALA A 118 8.89 10.02 -0.92
N VAL A 119 8.03 9.56 -1.83
CA VAL A 119 6.74 10.22 -2.12
C VAL A 119 5.78 10.11 -0.94
N LEU A 120 5.75 8.96 -0.26
CA LEU A 120 4.95 8.81 0.96
C LEU A 120 5.46 9.74 2.07
N ALA A 121 6.78 9.84 2.27
CA ALA A 121 7.38 10.75 3.23
C ALA A 121 7.02 12.20 2.91
N LEU A 122 7.13 12.62 1.64
CA LEU A 122 6.67 13.93 1.16
C LEU A 122 5.21 14.17 1.54
N ARG A 123 4.31 13.24 1.22
CA ARG A 123 2.89 13.36 1.55
C ARG A 123 2.68 13.57 3.05
N LEU A 124 3.36 12.80 3.90
CA LEU A 124 3.22 12.90 5.35
C LEU A 124 3.74 14.23 5.92
N HIS A 125 4.67 14.89 5.21
CA HIS A 125 5.24 16.18 5.61
C HIS A 125 4.48 17.40 5.06
N VAL A 126 3.41 17.21 4.27
CA VAL A 126 2.55 18.32 3.79
C VAL A 126 2.14 19.30 4.90
N PRO A 127 1.67 18.87 6.09
CA PRO A 127 1.32 19.79 7.17
C PRO A 127 2.50 20.70 7.58
N LYS A 128 3.72 20.16 7.58
CA LYS A 128 4.93 20.92 7.90
C LYS A 128 5.27 21.91 6.80
N PHE A 129 5.16 21.53 5.53
CA PHE A 129 5.37 22.48 4.42
C PHE A 129 4.40 23.66 4.46
N ILE A 130 3.16 23.44 4.89
CA ILE A 130 2.19 24.51 5.09
C ILE A 130 2.61 25.39 6.28
N GLN A 131 2.97 24.77 7.41
CA GLN A 131 3.43 25.48 8.60
C GLN A 131 4.66 26.36 8.33
N ASP A 132 5.61 25.86 7.55
CA ASP A 132 6.84 26.56 7.21
C ASP A 132 6.59 27.65 6.13
N GLY A 133 5.42 27.67 5.50
CA GLY A 133 5.04 28.65 4.46
C GLY A 133 5.63 28.35 3.08
N ILE A 134 5.97 27.09 2.80
CA ILE A 134 6.38 26.60 1.47
C ILE A 134 5.16 26.39 0.58
N LEU A 135 4.08 25.87 1.17
CA LEU A 135 2.77 25.69 0.54
C LEU A 135 1.72 26.52 1.30
N ASP A 136 0.71 27.01 0.58
CA ASP A 136 -0.52 27.49 1.22
C ASP A 136 -1.49 26.31 1.51
N GLU A 137 -2.61 26.60 2.19
CA GLU A 137 -3.66 25.61 2.49
C GLU A 137 -4.38 25.06 1.24
N CYS A 138 -4.16 25.66 0.07
CA CYS A 138 -4.67 25.22 -1.22
C CYS A 138 -3.67 24.35 -1.98
N GLY A 139 -2.43 24.21 -1.50
CA GLY A 139 -1.34 23.48 -2.17
C GLY A 139 -0.58 24.30 -3.20
N THR A 140 -0.76 25.61 -3.23
CA THR A 140 0.02 26.51 -4.08
C THR A 140 1.40 26.70 -3.46
N VAL A 141 2.43 26.60 -4.28
CA VAL A 141 3.80 26.94 -3.87
C VAL A 141 3.89 28.44 -3.62
N THR A 142 4.13 28.84 -2.38
CA THR A 142 4.28 30.25 -1.96
C THR A 142 5.74 30.69 -1.95
N ARG A 143 6.66 29.76 -1.69
CA ARG A 143 8.11 29.97 -1.82
C ARG A 143 8.70 28.84 -2.64
N ASN A 144 9.28 29.19 -3.79
CA ASN A 144 9.98 28.21 -4.61
C ASN A 144 11.40 28.01 -4.07
N GLU A 145 11.48 27.21 -3.01
CA GLU A 145 12.75 26.83 -2.39
C GLU A 145 12.99 25.33 -2.52
N THR A 146 14.26 24.98 -2.56
CA THR A 146 14.72 23.60 -2.57
C THR A 146 14.64 23.05 -1.16
N ASN A 147 13.77 22.07 -0.94
CA ASN A 147 13.50 21.52 0.38
C ASN A 147 14.24 20.19 0.58
N HIS A 148 14.76 20.02 1.80
CA HIS A 148 15.34 18.75 2.24
C HIS A 148 14.44 18.15 3.32
N LEU A 149 13.77 17.04 3.01
CA LEU A 149 13.02 16.28 4.02
C LEU A 149 13.95 15.69 5.09
N SER A 150 15.15 15.28 4.69
CA SER A 150 16.27 14.93 5.57
C SER A 150 17.59 15.38 4.94
N PRO A 151 18.67 15.57 5.72
CA PRO A 151 19.97 15.99 5.19
C PRO A 151 20.57 15.08 4.12
N LYS A 152 20.14 13.81 4.08
CA LYS A 152 20.64 12.79 3.15
C LYS A 152 19.65 12.43 2.04
N MET A 153 18.45 13.01 2.07
CA MET A 153 17.50 12.88 0.97
C MET A 153 17.85 13.88 -0.14
N PRO A 154 17.63 13.51 -1.42
CA PRO A 154 17.75 14.45 -2.50
C PRO A 154 16.89 15.70 -2.26
N PRO A 155 17.38 16.88 -2.69
CA PRO A 155 16.56 18.08 -2.68
C PRO A 155 15.28 17.86 -3.49
N VAL A 156 14.16 18.37 -2.99
CA VAL A 156 12.89 18.39 -3.71
C VAL A 156 12.49 19.85 -3.90
N GLU A 157 12.40 20.30 -5.15
CA GLU A 157 11.82 21.61 -5.44
C GLU A 157 10.33 21.60 -5.10
N ALA A 158 9.84 22.69 -4.52
CA ALA A 158 8.43 22.80 -4.15
C ALA A 158 7.48 22.61 -5.36
N THR A 159 7.95 22.94 -6.58
CA THR A 159 7.24 22.74 -7.86
C THR A 159 7.29 21.31 -8.40
N GLU A 160 8.18 20.48 -7.87
CA GLU A 160 8.34 19.05 -8.20
C GLU A 160 7.61 18.13 -7.22
N ILE A 161 7.03 18.72 -6.18
CA ILE A 161 6.13 18.02 -5.28
C ILE A 161 5.01 17.33 -6.11
N PRO A 162 4.88 15.99 -6.05
CA PRO A 162 4.07 15.24 -7.00
C PRO A 162 2.61 15.70 -7.12
N TRP A 163 2.05 16.22 -6.03
CA TRP A 163 0.66 16.66 -5.99
C TRP A 163 0.39 18.07 -6.48
N ALA A 164 1.42 18.93 -6.59
CA ALA A 164 1.28 20.22 -7.25
C ALA A 164 0.90 20.06 -8.73
N ARG A 165 1.17 18.89 -9.33
CA ARG A 165 0.84 18.55 -10.73
C ARG A 165 -0.29 17.54 -10.90
N LEU A 166 -0.73 16.85 -9.83
CA LEU A 166 -1.86 15.90 -9.89
C LEU A 166 -3.21 16.61 -10.01
N GLY A 167 -3.32 17.83 -9.50
CA GLY A 167 -4.49 18.67 -9.77
C GLY A 167 -4.37 19.28 -11.15
N SER A 168 -5.12 18.80 -12.13
CA SER A 168 -5.23 19.43 -13.45
C SER A 168 -5.78 20.86 -13.43
N SER A 169 -6.17 21.35 -12.24
CA SER A 169 -6.54 22.74 -11.94
C SER A 169 -6.25 23.07 -10.46
N PRO A 170 -6.17 24.36 -10.08
CA PRO A 170 -6.00 24.79 -8.68
C PRO A 170 -7.05 24.22 -7.73
N ASP A 171 -8.32 24.12 -8.17
CA ASP A 171 -9.40 23.53 -7.36
C ASP A 171 -9.14 22.07 -7.02
N ARG A 172 -8.61 21.31 -7.98
CA ARG A 172 -8.27 19.89 -7.80
C ARG A 172 -7.10 19.70 -6.85
N THR A 173 -6.07 20.54 -6.98
CA THR A 173 -4.95 20.57 -6.04
C THR A 173 -5.44 20.84 -4.62
N ARG A 174 -6.35 21.79 -4.45
CA ARG A 174 -6.97 22.11 -3.15
C ARG A 174 -7.75 20.93 -2.57
N VAL A 175 -8.55 20.24 -3.37
CA VAL A 175 -9.26 19.02 -2.93
C VAL A 175 -8.27 17.94 -2.49
N PHE A 176 -7.20 17.74 -3.26
CA PHE A 176 -6.16 16.77 -2.91
C PHE A 176 -5.47 17.12 -1.58
N ILE A 177 -5.02 18.37 -1.39
CA ILE A 177 -4.37 18.80 -0.15
C ILE A 177 -5.29 18.61 1.05
N LYS A 178 -6.56 19.01 0.94
CA LYS A 178 -7.55 18.77 2.00
C LYS A 178 -7.69 17.30 2.33
N ASN A 179 -7.72 16.43 1.32
CA ASN A 179 -7.76 14.98 1.52
C ASN A 179 -6.50 14.47 2.22
N VAL A 180 -5.30 14.94 1.83
CA VAL A 180 -4.04 14.59 2.50
C VAL A 180 -4.03 15.02 3.96
N LEU A 181 -4.42 16.26 4.25
CA LEU A 181 -4.49 16.78 5.62
C LEU A 181 -5.48 15.99 6.49
N LYS A 182 -6.62 15.58 5.91
CA LYS A 182 -7.60 14.73 6.59
C LYS A 182 -7.08 13.31 6.86
N THR A 183 -6.34 12.74 5.91
CA THR A 183 -5.99 11.30 5.92
C THR A 183 -4.65 10.98 6.57
N ASN A 184 -3.68 11.90 6.53
CA ASN A 184 -2.36 11.67 7.11
C ASN A 184 -2.38 11.26 8.60
N PRO A 185 -3.19 11.89 9.47
CA PRO A 185 -3.29 11.46 10.87
C PRO A 185 -3.80 10.01 11.01
N VAL A 186 -4.70 9.60 10.11
CA VAL A 186 -5.36 8.29 10.13
C VAL A 186 -4.40 7.17 9.73
N ILE A 187 -3.43 7.42 8.83
CA ILE A 187 -2.42 6.42 8.41
C ILE A 187 -1.70 5.76 9.60
N ARG A 188 -1.50 6.50 10.70
CA ARG A 188 -0.83 5.98 11.90
C ARG A 188 -1.64 4.94 12.67
N LEU A 189 -2.94 4.80 12.37
CA LEU A 189 -3.82 3.81 12.99
C LEU A 189 -3.69 2.43 12.34
N ALA A 190 -3.06 2.32 11.18
CA ALA A 190 -2.82 1.04 10.54
C ALA A 190 -1.88 0.14 11.37
N ASP A 191 -2.13 -1.16 11.36
CA ASP A 191 -1.27 -2.17 11.99
C ASP A 191 0.15 -2.12 11.42
N THR A 192 0.26 -1.90 10.11
CA THR A 192 1.51 -1.74 9.39
C THR A 192 1.30 -0.95 8.10
N VAL A 193 2.38 -0.33 7.60
CA VAL A 193 2.42 0.28 6.27
C VAL A 193 3.52 -0.39 5.46
N ILE A 194 3.14 -1.03 4.36
CA ILE A 194 4.02 -1.71 3.42
C ILE A 194 4.38 -0.72 2.32
N CYS A 195 5.68 -0.52 2.08
CA CYS A 195 6.15 0.32 0.98
C CYS A 195 6.66 -0.55 -0.16
N ASN A 196 6.27 -0.24 -1.39
CA ASN A 196 6.80 -0.88 -2.60
C ASN A 196 8.20 -0.33 -2.94
N THR A 197 9.18 -0.63 -2.08
CA THR A 197 10.55 -0.14 -2.18
C THR A 197 11.56 -1.11 -1.56
N PHE A 198 12.84 -0.73 -1.63
CA PHE A 198 13.99 -1.41 -1.05
C PHE A 198 14.66 -0.51 -0.02
N GLU A 199 14.99 -1.07 1.14
CA GLU A 199 15.69 -0.33 2.19
C GLU A 199 17.05 0.19 1.70
N GLU A 200 17.74 -0.59 0.87
CA GLU A 200 19.05 -0.25 0.31
C GLU A 200 19.02 0.99 -0.58
N ILE A 201 17.84 1.37 -1.09
CA ILE A 201 17.68 2.49 -2.03
C ILE A 201 16.98 3.68 -1.36
N GLU A 202 16.01 3.44 -0.47
CA GLU A 202 15.19 4.50 0.15
C GLU A 202 15.27 4.49 1.70
N SER A 203 16.37 4.03 2.32
CA SER A 203 16.53 3.99 3.79
C SER A 203 16.22 5.33 4.46
N GLU A 204 16.74 6.43 3.89
CA GLU A 204 16.55 7.78 4.42
C GLU A 204 15.09 8.25 4.33
N ALA A 205 14.34 7.79 3.33
CA ALA A 205 12.91 8.09 3.22
C ALA A 205 12.08 7.22 4.15
N LEU A 206 12.39 5.92 4.24
CA LEU A 206 11.80 5.00 5.21
C LEU A 206 12.03 5.49 6.63
N ASP A 207 13.15 6.18 6.87
CA ASP A 207 13.48 6.73 8.18
C ASP A 207 12.49 7.80 8.65
N LEU A 208 11.86 8.49 7.71
CA LEU A 208 10.88 9.54 7.94
C LEU A 208 9.45 9.02 8.12
N LEU A 209 9.22 7.71 7.89
CA LEU A 209 7.90 7.11 8.02
C LEU A 209 7.60 6.72 9.48
N PRO A 210 6.32 6.74 9.91
CA PRO A 210 5.94 6.32 11.25
C PRO A 210 6.40 4.90 11.53
N ASN A 211 6.79 4.59 12.78
CA ASN A 211 7.28 3.25 13.17
C ASN A 211 6.35 2.07 12.80
N ALA A 212 5.05 2.30 12.58
CA ALA A 212 4.12 1.29 12.05
C ALA A 212 4.51 0.84 10.62
N ALA A 213 5.10 1.72 9.82
CA ALA A 213 5.60 1.45 8.47
C ALA A 213 6.89 0.61 8.43
N ARG A 214 7.53 0.40 9.58
CA ARG A 214 8.79 -0.36 9.71
C ARG A 214 8.60 -1.73 10.33
N ARG A 215 7.38 -2.10 10.72
CA ARG A 215 7.12 -3.38 11.40
C ARG A 215 6.70 -4.44 10.38
N PRO A 216 7.48 -5.52 10.20
CA PRO A 216 6.93 -6.71 9.57
C PRO A 216 5.73 -7.20 10.40
N PRO A 217 4.68 -7.74 9.75
CA PRO A 217 3.46 -8.13 10.43
C PRO A 217 3.76 -9.14 11.56
N ARG A 218 3.51 -8.73 12.82
CA ARG A 218 3.83 -9.50 14.05
C ARG A 218 3.15 -10.88 14.17
N SER A 219 2.30 -11.26 13.24
CA SER A 219 1.60 -12.55 13.23
C SER A 219 1.58 -13.23 11.85
N ALA A 220 2.34 -12.72 10.89
CA ALA A 220 2.61 -13.41 9.62
C ALA A 220 4.13 -13.50 9.52
N ALA A 221 4.71 -14.54 10.12
CA ALA A 221 6.11 -14.85 9.95
C ALA A 221 6.40 -14.97 8.45
N GLY A 222 7.03 -13.96 7.85
CA GLY A 222 7.62 -14.07 6.51
C GLY A 222 7.20 -13.07 5.44
N ILE A 223 6.44 -12.00 5.72
CA ILE A 223 6.18 -10.96 4.70
C ILE A 223 7.04 -9.73 5.01
N GLU A 224 8.32 -9.80 4.66
CA GLU A 224 9.23 -8.66 4.52
C GLU A 224 9.37 -8.29 3.04
N CYS A 225 9.50 -6.98 2.77
CA CYS A 225 9.80 -6.29 1.51
C CYS A 225 9.43 -7.03 0.21
N VAL A 226 8.38 -6.57 -0.46
CA VAL A 226 8.08 -6.98 -1.84
C VAL A 226 8.99 -6.19 -2.78
N GLY A 227 10.12 -6.81 -3.12
CA GLY A 227 11.06 -6.34 -4.13
C GLY A 227 12.25 -7.30 -4.20
N GLY A 228 12.67 -7.70 -5.40
CA GLY A 228 13.55 -8.85 -5.67
C GLY A 228 14.78 -9.07 -4.77
N ARG A 229 14.92 -10.33 -4.32
CA ARG A 229 16.02 -10.92 -3.51
C ARG A 229 16.15 -10.38 -2.07
N ALA A 230 15.12 -10.57 -1.25
CA ALA A 230 15.34 -10.75 0.18
C ALA A 230 15.93 -12.14 0.44
N LEU A 231 17.14 -12.20 1.00
CA LEU A 231 17.68 -13.42 1.60
C LEU A 231 16.72 -13.87 2.70
N LEU A 232 16.02 -14.99 2.46
CA LEU A 232 15.37 -15.75 3.53
C LEU A 232 16.43 -16.12 4.57
N ALA A 233 16.47 -15.39 5.68
CA ALA A 233 17.25 -15.78 6.83
C ALA A 233 16.67 -17.10 7.37
N ARG A 234 17.39 -18.20 7.15
CA ARG A 234 17.16 -19.45 7.88
C ARG A 234 17.42 -19.22 9.37
N GLY A 235 16.35 -19.03 10.12
CA GLY A 235 16.12 -19.61 11.44
C GLY A 235 16.69 -18.90 12.68
N ARG A 236 15.77 -18.69 13.65
CA ARG A 236 15.83 -18.84 15.12
C ARG A 236 14.84 -17.81 15.73
N ASP A 237 13.82 -18.12 16.52
CA ASP A 237 13.59 -19.19 17.49
C ASP A 237 12.09 -19.53 17.63
N LEU A 238 11.77 -20.82 17.60
CA LEU A 238 10.52 -21.37 18.15
C LEU A 238 10.76 -21.80 19.61
N PRO A 239 9.93 -21.39 20.59
CA PRO A 239 9.84 -22.12 21.85
C PRO A 239 9.08 -23.43 21.63
N ARG A 240 9.83 -24.53 21.65
CA ARG A 240 9.49 -25.87 22.18
C ARG A 240 8.04 -26.35 22.02
N LEU A 241 7.77 -27.04 20.91
CA LEU A 241 6.90 -28.22 20.88
C LEU A 241 7.45 -29.19 19.82
N ALA A 242 8.57 -29.84 20.14
CA ALA A 242 9.09 -30.96 19.36
C ALA A 242 9.69 -32.00 20.31
N GLN A 243 8.90 -33.00 20.66
CA GLN A 243 9.41 -34.34 20.92
C GLN A 243 8.43 -35.34 20.31
N ARG A 244 8.74 -35.81 19.09
CA ARG A 244 8.91 -37.24 18.80
C ARG A 244 9.35 -37.47 17.34
N ALA A 245 10.51 -38.12 17.25
CA ALA A 245 11.00 -39.04 16.21
C ALA A 245 11.26 -38.53 14.77
N ASP A 246 12.54 -38.39 14.39
CA ASP A 246 13.20 -39.28 13.41
C ASP A 246 14.74 -39.07 13.43
N PRO A 247 15.57 -40.10 13.73
CA PRO A 247 17.03 -40.01 13.73
C PRO A 247 17.73 -39.94 12.36
N ARG A 248 17.03 -39.96 11.22
CA ARG A 248 17.67 -40.21 9.89
C ARG A 248 18.09 -39.00 9.05
N LEU A 249 17.90 -37.76 9.50
CA LEU A 249 18.25 -36.56 8.71
C LEU A 249 19.66 -35.98 8.96
N ARG A 250 20.57 -36.76 9.55
CA ARG A 250 22.00 -36.43 9.54
C ARG A 250 22.62 -36.93 8.24
N HIS A 251 22.51 -36.16 7.16
CA HIS A 251 23.46 -36.08 6.04
C HIS A 251 22.73 -35.47 4.84
N LEU A 252 23.08 -34.23 4.50
CA LEU A 252 23.28 -33.69 3.14
C LEU A 252 23.22 -32.15 3.21
N ARG A 253 24.31 -31.57 3.70
CA ARG A 253 24.74 -30.22 3.34
C ARG A 253 25.43 -30.31 1.98
N ARG A 254 24.95 -29.60 0.96
CA ARG A 254 25.70 -28.91 -0.12
C ARG A 254 24.79 -28.70 -1.34
N ILE A 255 25.00 -27.56 -2.02
CA ILE A 255 24.77 -27.18 -3.44
C ILE A 255 24.30 -25.71 -3.44
N ARG A 256 25.24 -24.74 -3.49
CA ARG A 256 25.85 -24.06 -4.66
C ARG A 256 24.84 -23.26 -5.53
N GLN A 257 24.99 -21.93 -5.44
CA GLN A 257 24.47 -20.92 -6.36
C GLN A 257 25.01 -21.10 -7.78
N LEU A 258 24.20 -20.76 -8.78
CA LEU A 258 24.65 -20.35 -10.11
C LEU A 258 23.71 -19.28 -10.67
N HIS A 259 24.32 -18.21 -11.19
CA HIS A 259 23.71 -17.06 -11.87
C HIS A 259 23.62 -17.30 -13.39
N ARG A 260 22.83 -16.44 -14.08
CA ARG A 260 22.61 -16.21 -15.54
C ARG A 260 21.33 -16.84 -16.07
N VAL A 261 20.46 -16.18 -16.86
CA VAL A 261 20.48 -14.90 -17.61
C VAL A 261 19.16 -14.18 -17.33
#